data_AF-A0A1U7GSL8-F1
#
_entry.id   AF-A0A1U7GSL8-F1
#
_cell.length_a   1.000
_cell.length_b   1.000
_cell.length_c   1.000
_cell.angle_alpha   90.00
_cell.angle_beta   90.00
_cell.angle_gamma   90.00
#
_symmetry.space_group_name_H-M   'P 1'
#
loop_
_entity.id
_entity.type
_entity.pdbx_description
1 polymer ?
#
loop_
_entity_poly.entity_id
_entity_poly.type
_entity_poly.pdbx_seq_one_letter_code
_entity_poly.pdbx_strand_id
1 'polypeptide(L)'
;MPETSRIDRVRGCLLGLAVGDALGAPLEGLTAQQIRTHYGKVKNYVDGVQAWKRKPYRWRMRGLYSDDTQQALALCDVLLQCGRVDQGRLAALYVAMADAEGAFLGAHRGVGRSFRQVVSDLRRGISPRWTGQTKAGIGAAMRIAPVGLFHDDPADVLVPTMEASVTTHRDVRSLAGALAVAHGVRRMAAGEARDPGLLLWLAADVARDEGRMAEAGYAEVVLAADAHGRALSKALAHAETLLDSPRERALPALAEEANRHGAEPDCKRPTMGFPPACIPTCLYVLLTTDSFEEAMLEIVNLGGDADTTGAILGAMAGAHYGVDEIPRRWLDGLQNREGIERRAIALAHRSADGLAVPDLVATEVELNARERALLACQGSLPRGDRGANQVI
;
A
#
# COMPACT_ATOMS: atom_id res chain seq x y z
N MET A 1 -24.02 -8.95 14.20
CA MET A 1 -23.51 -7.58 13.97
C MET A 1 -24.38 -6.96 12.90
N PRO A 2 -24.77 -5.67 12.98
CA PRO A 2 -25.46 -5.01 11.86
C PRO A 2 -24.60 -5.14 10.60
N GLU A 3 -25.23 -5.30 9.43
CA GLU A 3 -24.49 -5.39 8.16
C GLU A 3 -23.67 -4.11 7.95
N THR A 4 -22.35 -4.26 7.84
CA THR A 4 -21.43 -3.17 7.52
C THR A 4 -21.76 -2.62 6.14
N SER A 5 -22.21 -1.36 6.08
CA SER A 5 -22.59 -0.70 4.83
C SER A 5 -21.39 -0.56 3.87
N ARG A 6 -21.64 -0.48 2.56
CA ARG A 6 -20.58 -0.23 1.56
C ARG A 6 -19.77 1.03 1.87
N ILE A 7 -20.43 2.11 2.31
CA ILE A 7 -19.74 3.36 2.70
C ILE A 7 -18.77 3.09 3.86
N ASP A 8 -19.19 2.29 4.83
CA ASP A 8 -18.36 1.95 5.97
C ASP A 8 -17.15 1.09 5.58
N ARG A 9 -17.34 0.13 4.67
CA ARG A 9 -16.26 -0.66 4.07
C ARG A 9 -15.28 0.19 3.27
N VAL A 10 -15.77 1.14 2.47
CA VAL A 10 -14.92 2.06 1.70
C VAL A 10 -14.11 2.98 2.63
N ARG A 11 -14.73 3.51 3.69
CA ARG A 11 -14.05 4.28 4.75
C ARG A 11 -13.00 3.44 5.46
N GLY A 12 -13.37 2.24 5.90
CA GLY A 12 -12.47 1.28 6.52
C GLY A 12 -11.29 0.96 5.62
N CYS A 13 -11.50 0.77 4.32
CA CYS A 13 -10.45 0.49 3.35
C CYS A 13 -9.38 1.60 3.29
N LEU A 14 -9.77 2.85 3.00
CA LEU A 14 -8.79 3.93 2.86
C LEU A 14 -8.14 4.32 4.19
N LEU A 15 -8.91 4.34 5.29
CA LEU A 15 -8.36 4.61 6.61
C LEU A 15 -7.46 3.48 7.08
N GLY A 16 -7.83 2.23 6.81
CA GLY A 16 -7.05 1.05 7.14
C GLY A 16 -5.72 1.02 6.38
N LEU A 17 -5.73 1.36 5.09
CA LEU A 17 -4.52 1.57 4.28
C LEU A 17 -3.60 2.59 4.95
N ALA A 18 -4.12 3.78 5.25
CA ALA A 18 -3.32 4.87 5.81
C ALA A 18 -2.82 4.58 7.23
N VAL A 19 -3.62 3.90 8.05
CA VAL A 19 -3.21 3.44 9.39
C VAL A 19 -2.10 2.42 9.30
N GLY A 20 -2.22 1.42 8.41
CA GLY A 20 -1.21 0.38 8.24
C GLY A 20 0.11 0.91 7.73
N ASP A 21 0.05 1.79 6.72
CA ASP A 21 1.18 2.58 6.23
C ASP A 21 1.86 3.32 7.40
N ALA A 22 1.13 4.18 8.11
CA ALA A 22 1.69 5.00 9.19
C ALA A 22 2.23 4.18 10.40
N LEU A 23 1.67 2.99 10.66
CA LEU A 23 2.21 2.06 11.66
C LEU A 23 3.51 1.41 11.18
N GLY A 24 3.59 1.07 9.89
CA GLY A 24 4.70 0.37 9.27
C GLY A 24 5.88 1.26 8.87
N ALA A 25 5.66 2.53 8.52
CA ALA A 25 6.70 3.41 7.99
C ALA A 25 7.92 3.57 8.92
N PRO A 26 7.79 3.70 10.26
CA PRO A 26 8.94 3.71 11.15
C PRO A 26 9.71 2.36 11.20
N LEU A 27 9.06 1.26 10.81
CA LEU A 27 9.56 -0.11 10.89
C LEU A 27 10.13 -0.62 9.55
N GLU A 28 9.89 0.10 8.45
CA GLU A 28 10.34 -0.24 7.11
C GLU A 28 11.85 -0.54 7.07
N GLY A 29 12.21 -1.73 6.61
CA GLY A 29 13.58 -2.24 6.51
C GLY A 29 14.11 -2.98 7.75
N LEU A 30 13.42 -2.91 8.89
CA LEU A 30 13.80 -3.67 10.10
C LEU A 30 13.44 -5.15 9.96
N THR A 31 14.14 -6.02 10.69
CA THR A 31 13.71 -7.40 10.93
C THR A 31 12.74 -7.45 12.11
N ALA A 32 11.89 -8.49 12.19
CA ALA A 32 11.09 -8.76 13.39
C ALA A 32 11.93 -8.77 14.69
N GLN A 33 13.18 -9.28 14.63
CA GLN A 33 14.07 -9.26 15.78
C GLN A 33 14.53 -7.84 16.14
N GLN A 34 14.84 -7.00 15.15
CA GLN A 34 15.21 -5.60 15.39
C GLN A 34 14.01 -4.82 15.97
N ILE A 35 12.81 -5.04 15.46
CA ILE A 35 11.58 -4.46 16.02
C ILE A 35 11.43 -4.86 17.49
N ARG A 36 11.55 -6.15 17.81
CA ARG A 36 11.53 -6.64 19.21
C ARG A 36 12.59 -5.99 20.09
N THR A 37 13.82 -5.86 19.60
CA THR A 37 14.91 -5.24 20.35
C THR A 37 14.67 -3.76 20.62
N HIS A 38 14.12 -3.02 19.66
CA HIS A 38 13.92 -1.57 19.78
C HIS A 38 12.62 -1.18 20.47
N TYR A 39 11.54 -1.93 20.24
CA TYR A 39 10.17 -1.54 20.61
C TYR A 39 9.40 -2.62 21.39
N GLY A 40 9.96 -3.82 21.58
CA GLY A 40 9.18 -4.97 21.99
C GLY A 40 8.17 -5.35 20.91
N LYS A 41 6.90 -5.55 21.28
CA LYS A 41 5.82 -5.69 20.29
C LYS A 41 5.20 -4.32 20.04
N VAL A 42 5.28 -3.83 18.81
CA VAL A 42 4.64 -2.57 18.42
C VAL A 42 3.13 -2.75 18.52
N LYS A 43 2.44 -1.80 19.19
CA LYS A 43 0.98 -1.79 19.42
C LYS A 43 0.30 -0.47 18.99
N ASN A 44 1.10 0.53 18.67
CA ASN A 44 0.69 1.90 18.35
C ASN A 44 1.78 2.57 17.51
N TYR A 45 1.53 3.77 16.98
CA TYR A 45 2.54 4.56 16.28
C TYR A 45 3.76 4.78 17.18
N VAL A 46 4.94 4.40 16.67
CA VAL A 46 6.21 4.51 17.39
C VAL A 46 7.09 5.60 16.81
N ASP A 47 7.99 6.12 17.63
CA ASP A 47 9.04 7.02 17.18
C ASP A 47 10.16 6.23 16.49
N GLY A 48 10.37 6.50 15.20
CA GLY A 48 11.42 5.89 14.38
C GLY A 48 12.84 6.18 14.86
N VAL A 49 13.08 7.21 15.70
CA VAL A 49 14.42 7.54 16.20
C VAL A 49 15.05 6.37 16.95
N GLN A 50 14.25 5.55 17.65
CA GLN A 50 14.80 4.44 18.46
C GLN A 50 15.55 3.41 17.59
N ALA A 51 15.01 3.08 16.42
CA ALA A 51 15.64 2.19 15.45
C ALA A 51 16.57 2.91 14.45
N TRP A 52 16.28 4.18 14.11
CA TRP A 52 16.96 4.93 13.04
C TRP A 52 17.85 6.08 13.53
N LYS A 53 18.52 5.94 14.68
CA LYS A 53 19.39 6.96 15.29
C LYS A 53 20.41 7.62 14.33
N ARG A 54 20.90 6.88 13.33
CA ARG A 54 21.91 7.33 12.35
C ARG A 54 21.32 7.65 10.97
N LYS A 55 20.00 7.62 10.82
CA LYS A 55 19.29 7.85 9.55
C LYS A 55 18.08 8.78 9.78
N PRO A 56 18.32 10.07 10.11
CA PRO A 56 17.24 11.01 10.45
C PRO A 56 16.23 11.20 9.30
N TYR A 57 16.63 10.96 8.05
CA TYR A 57 15.72 10.99 6.89
C TYR A 57 14.65 9.88 6.90
N ARG A 58 14.80 8.85 7.74
CA ARG A 58 13.80 7.79 7.98
C ARG A 58 12.83 8.12 9.11
N TRP A 59 13.09 9.19 9.87
CA TRP A 59 12.15 9.63 10.89
C TRP A 59 10.88 10.16 10.23
N ARG A 60 9.75 9.89 10.88
CA ARG A 60 8.44 10.42 10.50
C ARG A 60 7.73 10.97 11.72
N MET A 61 6.94 12.03 11.54
CA MET A 61 6.06 12.47 12.62
C MET A 61 5.00 11.39 12.91
N ARG A 62 4.59 11.29 14.17
CA ARG A 62 3.67 10.25 14.63
C ARG A 62 2.38 10.23 13.80
N GLY A 63 2.03 9.04 13.29
CA GLY A 63 0.81 8.82 12.50
C GLY A 63 0.86 9.40 11.09
N LEU A 64 2.02 9.89 10.62
CA LEU A 64 2.20 10.28 9.23
C LEU A 64 2.52 9.05 8.39
N TYR A 65 1.76 8.89 7.31
CA TYR A 65 1.90 7.86 6.29
C TYR A 65 3.11 8.12 5.35
N SER A 66 3.39 7.23 4.40
CA SER A 66 4.48 7.27 3.41
C SER A 66 3.96 7.56 1.99
N ASP A 67 4.74 7.23 0.96
CA ASP A 67 4.30 7.28 -0.43
C ASP A 67 3.14 6.33 -0.76
N ASP A 68 2.94 5.26 0.01
CA ASP A 68 1.86 4.29 -0.20
C ASP A 68 0.50 5.00 -0.18
N THR A 69 0.22 5.72 0.91
CA THR A 69 -1.00 6.52 1.05
C THR A 69 -0.98 7.74 0.13
N GLN A 70 0.16 8.44 -0.03
CA GLN A 70 0.21 9.61 -0.93
C GLN A 70 -0.22 9.25 -2.36
N GLN A 71 0.29 8.15 -2.90
CA GLN A 71 -0.04 7.72 -4.25
C GLN A 71 -1.45 7.11 -4.33
N ALA A 72 -1.96 6.50 -3.24
CA ALA A 72 -3.35 6.07 -3.18
C ALA A 72 -4.31 7.26 -3.21
N LEU A 73 -4.03 8.34 -2.47
CA LEU A 73 -4.85 9.56 -2.48
C LEU A 73 -4.79 10.28 -3.82
N ALA A 74 -3.62 10.30 -4.49
CA ALA A 74 -3.51 10.81 -5.85
C ALA A 74 -4.42 10.03 -6.82
N LEU A 75 -4.47 8.71 -6.68
CA LEU A 75 -5.36 7.87 -7.49
C LEU A 75 -6.85 8.09 -7.17
N CYS A 76 -7.21 8.32 -5.90
CA CYS A 76 -8.56 8.74 -5.53
C CYS A 76 -8.96 10.02 -6.26
N ASP A 77 -8.09 11.03 -6.23
CA ASP A 77 -8.38 12.34 -6.82
C ASP A 77 -8.55 12.26 -8.34
N VAL A 78 -7.72 11.44 -9.02
CA VAL A 78 -7.86 11.19 -10.47
C VAL A 78 -9.19 10.51 -10.78
N LEU A 79 -9.55 9.45 -10.05
CA LEU A 79 -10.81 8.73 -10.26
C LEU A 79 -12.02 9.65 -10.05
N LEU A 80 -12.02 10.45 -8.99
CA LEU A 80 -13.10 11.38 -8.68
C LEU A 80 -13.21 12.53 -9.69
N GLN A 81 -12.08 13.04 -10.20
CA GLN A 81 -12.07 14.13 -11.18
C GLN A 81 -12.41 13.67 -12.60
N CYS A 82 -11.97 12.46 -12.97
CA CYS A 82 -12.02 12.01 -14.36
C CYS A 82 -13.04 10.90 -14.62
N GLY A 83 -13.62 10.29 -13.57
CA GLY A 83 -14.50 9.12 -13.68
C GLY A 83 -13.79 7.85 -14.18
N ARG A 84 -12.46 7.91 -14.34
CA ARG A 84 -11.57 6.85 -14.84
C ARG A 84 -10.16 7.13 -14.38
N VAL A 85 -9.27 6.15 -14.51
CA VAL A 85 -7.84 6.39 -14.34
C VAL A 85 -7.30 7.12 -15.57
N ASP A 86 -6.99 8.40 -15.41
CA ASP A 86 -6.31 9.21 -16.43
C ASP A 86 -4.80 9.27 -16.14
N GLN A 87 -4.00 8.60 -16.97
CA GLN A 87 -2.54 8.53 -16.80
C GLN A 87 -1.86 9.89 -16.83
N GLY A 88 -2.33 10.79 -17.70
CA GLY A 88 -1.77 12.14 -17.81
C GLY A 88 -2.00 12.93 -16.54
N ARG A 89 -3.22 12.86 -15.98
CA ARG A 89 -3.56 13.52 -14.72
C ARG A 89 -2.81 12.94 -13.53
N LEU A 90 -2.70 11.61 -13.45
CA LEU A 90 -1.94 10.94 -12.40
C LEU A 90 -0.46 11.33 -12.44
N ALA A 91 0.15 11.31 -13.63
CA ALA A 91 1.53 11.74 -13.83
C ALA A 91 1.73 13.22 -13.47
N ALA A 92 0.81 14.08 -13.87
CA ALA A 92 0.85 15.50 -13.53
C ALA A 92 0.80 15.73 -12.01
N LEU A 93 0.00 14.96 -11.27
CA LEU A 93 -0.02 15.00 -9.80
C LEU A 93 1.31 14.54 -9.19
N TYR A 94 1.90 13.46 -9.69
CA TYR A 94 3.22 13.02 -9.23
C TYR A 94 4.30 14.07 -9.45
N VAL A 95 4.30 14.75 -10.61
CA VAL A 95 5.23 15.84 -10.90
C VAL A 95 4.95 17.06 -10.02
N ALA A 96 3.68 17.46 -9.87
CA ALA A 96 3.29 18.59 -9.03
C ALA A 96 3.71 18.40 -7.57
N MET A 97 3.49 17.21 -7.00
CA MET A 97 4.01 16.87 -5.68
C MET A 97 5.54 16.95 -5.63
N ALA A 98 6.24 16.50 -6.67
CA ALA A 98 7.69 16.56 -6.71
C ALA A 98 8.25 17.99 -6.87
N ASP A 99 7.49 18.92 -7.43
CA ASP A 99 7.90 20.33 -7.63
C ASP A 99 7.55 21.24 -6.44
N ALA A 100 6.62 20.82 -5.57
CA ALA A 100 5.98 21.69 -4.58
C ALA A 100 6.90 22.34 -3.52
N GLU A 101 8.08 21.79 -3.26
CA GLU A 101 9.00 22.29 -2.21
C GLU A 101 10.42 22.61 -2.73
N GLY A 102 10.60 22.77 -4.05
CA GLY A 102 11.88 23.18 -4.66
C GLY A 102 13.02 22.14 -4.60
N ALA A 103 12.85 21.03 -3.87
CA ALA A 103 13.76 19.89 -3.87
C ALA A 103 13.36 18.87 -4.98
N PHE A 104 14.29 18.00 -5.38
CA PHE A 104 14.09 17.05 -6.48
C PHE A 104 12.84 16.15 -6.33
N LEU A 105 12.35 15.90 -5.10
CA LEU A 105 11.18 15.07 -4.82
C LEU A 105 10.07 15.80 -4.05
N GLY A 106 10.21 17.10 -3.82
CA GLY A 106 9.20 17.95 -3.19
C GLY A 106 8.49 17.27 -2.01
N ALA A 107 7.18 17.12 -2.15
CA ALA A 107 6.29 16.60 -1.12
C ALA A 107 6.32 15.06 -0.95
N HIS A 108 6.96 14.30 -1.85
CA HIS A 108 6.97 12.83 -1.79
C HIS A 108 7.74 12.30 -0.57
N ARG A 109 7.12 11.39 0.18
CA ARG A 109 7.70 10.73 1.36
C ARG A 109 8.06 9.29 1.01
N GLY A 110 9.13 8.73 1.57
CA GLY A 110 9.44 7.29 1.44
C GLY A 110 9.93 6.80 0.07
N VAL A 111 9.70 7.53 -1.02
CA VAL A 111 9.91 7.04 -2.39
C VAL A 111 11.30 6.45 -2.69
N GLY A 112 11.28 5.24 -3.26
CA GLY A 112 12.46 4.51 -3.73
C GLY A 112 13.07 5.07 -5.02
N ARG A 113 14.30 4.66 -5.35
CA ARG A 113 15.05 5.14 -6.52
C ARG A 113 14.29 5.00 -7.84
N SER A 114 13.55 3.91 -8.01
CA SER A 114 12.80 3.64 -9.23
C SER A 114 11.68 4.67 -9.47
N PHE A 115 10.96 5.06 -8.42
CA PHE A 115 9.92 6.09 -8.55
C PHE A 115 10.52 7.47 -8.85
N ARG A 116 11.70 7.77 -8.31
CA ARG A 116 12.44 9.01 -8.65
C ARG A 116 12.79 9.07 -10.13
N GLN A 117 13.16 7.93 -10.71
CA GLN A 117 13.41 7.81 -12.15
C GLN A 117 12.13 8.06 -12.95
N VAL A 118 11.00 7.48 -12.52
CA VAL A 118 9.67 7.76 -13.13
C VAL A 118 9.39 9.26 -13.15
N VAL A 119 9.48 9.95 -12.01
CA VAL A 119 9.25 11.41 -11.93
C VAL A 119 10.22 12.18 -12.84
N SER A 120 11.49 11.78 -12.89
CA SER A 120 12.47 12.39 -13.79
C SER A 120 12.10 12.23 -15.27
N ASP A 121 11.58 11.07 -15.65
CA ASP A 121 11.19 10.77 -17.03
C ASP A 121 9.90 11.50 -17.41
N LEU A 122 8.94 11.59 -16.49
CA LEU A 122 7.74 12.41 -16.65
C LEU A 122 8.08 13.90 -16.86
N ARG A 123 9.02 14.45 -16.07
CA ARG A 123 9.51 15.83 -16.25
C ARG A 123 10.18 16.06 -17.62
N ARG A 124 10.75 15.01 -18.22
CA ARG A 124 11.33 15.04 -19.58
C ARG A 124 10.28 14.88 -20.69
N GLY A 125 9.00 14.74 -20.34
CA GLY A 125 7.93 14.54 -21.30
C GLY A 125 7.82 13.11 -21.83
N ILE A 126 8.46 12.13 -21.19
CA ILE A 126 8.26 10.72 -21.54
C ILE A 126 6.82 10.36 -21.15
N SER A 127 6.09 9.74 -22.08
CA SER A 127 4.71 9.34 -21.85
C SER A 127 4.61 8.41 -20.62
N PRO A 128 3.64 8.64 -19.70
CA PRO A 128 3.46 7.82 -18.50
C PRO A 128 3.39 6.33 -18.80
N ARG A 129 2.80 5.96 -19.93
CA ARG A 129 2.72 4.58 -20.43
C ARG A 129 4.07 3.84 -20.46
N TRP A 130 5.18 4.58 -20.60
CA TRP A 130 6.53 4.05 -20.79
C TRP A 130 7.49 4.30 -19.64
N THR A 131 7.10 5.06 -18.62
CA THR A 131 8.01 5.47 -17.52
C THR A 131 8.24 4.39 -16.48
N GLY A 132 7.37 3.37 -16.41
CA GLY A 132 7.43 2.37 -15.35
C GLY A 132 8.72 1.55 -15.33
N GLN A 133 9.17 1.19 -14.13
CA GLN A 133 10.35 0.37 -13.91
C GLN A 133 10.17 -1.06 -14.42
N THR A 134 11.29 -1.70 -14.73
CA THR A 134 11.31 -3.05 -15.30
C THR A 134 11.45 -4.16 -14.26
N LYS A 135 11.64 -3.82 -12.99
CA LYS A 135 11.78 -4.78 -11.88
C LYS A 135 10.46 -5.01 -11.16
N ALA A 136 10.31 -6.20 -10.59
CA ALA A 136 9.13 -6.65 -9.85
C ALA A 136 8.99 -6.00 -8.46
N GLY A 137 8.74 -4.69 -8.42
CA GLY A 137 8.47 -3.95 -7.19
C GLY A 137 6.98 -3.97 -6.78
N ILE A 138 6.71 -3.91 -5.48
CA ILE A 138 5.36 -3.91 -4.93
C ILE A 138 4.59 -2.58 -5.09
N GLY A 139 5.27 -1.50 -5.46
CA GLY A 139 4.71 -0.14 -5.36
C GLY A 139 3.49 0.16 -6.24
N ALA A 140 3.18 -0.66 -7.25
CA ALA A 140 1.90 -0.56 -7.95
C ALA A 140 0.73 -1.04 -7.08
N ALA A 141 0.93 -2.12 -6.30
CA ALA A 141 -0.09 -2.74 -5.48
C ALA A 141 -0.42 -1.94 -4.22
N MET A 142 0.58 -1.26 -3.63
CA MET A 142 0.41 -0.50 -2.39
C MET A 142 -0.64 0.62 -2.46
N ARG A 143 -0.91 1.12 -3.66
CA ARG A 143 -1.76 2.29 -3.91
C ARG A 143 -3.05 2.00 -4.67
N ILE A 144 -3.31 0.74 -5.04
CA ILE A 144 -4.33 0.40 -6.05
C ILE A 144 -5.75 0.25 -5.47
N ALA A 145 -5.89 0.26 -4.14
CA ALA A 145 -7.17 0.12 -3.47
C ALA A 145 -8.30 1.01 -4.05
N PRO A 146 -8.07 2.29 -4.42
CA PRO A 146 -9.11 3.13 -5.02
C PRO A 146 -9.74 2.55 -6.30
N VAL A 147 -8.99 1.80 -7.12
CA VAL A 147 -9.55 1.13 -8.31
C VAL A 147 -10.55 0.05 -7.90
N GLY A 148 -10.19 -0.79 -6.93
CA GLY A 148 -11.08 -1.83 -6.41
C GLY A 148 -12.34 -1.27 -5.72
N LEU A 149 -12.27 -0.06 -5.16
CA LEU A 149 -13.42 0.62 -4.56
C LEU A 149 -14.32 1.30 -5.60
N PHE A 150 -13.75 1.73 -6.73
CA PHE A 150 -14.46 2.48 -7.76
C PHE A 150 -15.25 1.58 -8.71
N HIS A 151 -14.77 0.36 -9.00
CA HIS A 151 -15.39 -0.58 -9.93
C HIS A 151 -16.05 -1.75 -9.18
N ASP A 152 -17.34 -2.02 -9.43
CA ASP A 152 -18.03 -3.15 -8.78
C ASP A 152 -17.88 -4.48 -9.56
N ASP A 153 -17.85 -4.41 -10.89
CA ASP A 153 -17.71 -5.57 -11.78
C ASP A 153 -16.24 -6.00 -11.89
N PRO A 154 -15.88 -7.27 -11.61
CA PRO A 154 -14.51 -7.75 -11.80
C PRO A 154 -13.98 -7.59 -13.23
N ALA A 155 -14.83 -7.59 -14.26
CA ALA A 155 -14.42 -7.39 -15.65
C ALA A 155 -13.83 -6.00 -15.91
N ASP A 156 -14.23 -5.00 -15.11
CA ASP A 156 -13.84 -3.60 -15.25
C ASP A 156 -12.55 -3.24 -14.50
N VAL A 157 -11.93 -4.19 -13.79
CA VAL A 157 -10.75 -3.92 -12.94
C VAL A 157 -9.45 -3.88 -13.75
N LEU A 158 -9.32 -4.71 -14.80
CA LEU A 158 -8.05 -4.89 -15.52
C LEU A 158 -7.50 -3.58 -16.09
N VAL A 159 -8.27 -2.91 -16.96
CA VAL A 159 -7.83 -1.68 -17.65
C VAL A 159 -7.44 -0.56 -16.68
N PRO A 160 -8.28 -0.13 -15.71
CA PRO A 160 -7.90 0.95 -14.79
C PRO A 160 -6.71 0.56 -13.90
N THR A 161 -6.58 -0.71 -13.51
CA THR A 161 -5.39 -1.16 -12.78
C THR A 161 -4.14 -1.06 -13.64
N MET A 162 -4.21 -1.43 -14.91
CA MET A 162 -3.09 -1.29 -15.84
C MET A 162 -2.73 0.19 -16.07
N GLU A 163 -3.71 1.05 -16.34
CA GLU A 163 -3.51 2.49 -16.51
C GLU A 163 -2.79 3.11 -15.29
N ALA A 164 -3.22 2.77 -14.08
CA ALA A 164 -2.61 3.28 -12.84
C ALA A 164 -1.20 2.73 -12.60
N SER A 165 -0.92 1.50 -13.05
CA SER A 165 0.28 0.75 -12.68
C SER A 165 1.45 0.97 -13.64
N VAL A 166 1.21 0.90 -14.96
CA VAL A 166 2.28 1.00 -15.99
C VAL A 166 3.04 2.32 -15.95
N THR A 167 2.40 3.37 -15.41
CA THR A 167 3.03 4.66 -15.08
C THR A 167 4.31 4.50 -14.25
N THR A 168 4.37 3.49 -13.38
CA THR A 168 5.48 3.30 -12.43
C THR A 168 6.12 1.91 -12.47
N HIS A 169 5.41 0.88 -12.93
CA HIS A 169 5.87 -0.52 -12.91
C HIS A 169 5.39 -1.23 -14.17
N ARG A 170 6.29 -1.93 -14.86
CA ARG A 170 6.00 -2.64 -16.11
C ARG A 170 6.27 -4.14 -16.05
N ASP A 171 6.90 -4.64 -14.99
CA ASP A 171 7.07 -6.08 -14.78
C ASP A 171 5.72 -6.75 -14.49
N VAL A 172 5.41 -7.84 -15.19
CA VAL A 172 4.15 -8.60 -15.08
C VAL A 172 3.81 -8.97 -13.63
N ARG A 173 4.80 -9.25 -12.78
CA ARG A 173 4.58 -9.62 -11.38
C ARG A 173 4.09 -8.43 -10.56
N SER A 174 4.57 -7.22 -10.87
CA SER A 174 4.10 -5.98 -10.22
C SER A 174 2.66 -5.66 -10.62
N LEU A 175 2.36 -5.83 -11.92
CA LEU A 175 1.05 -5.58 -12.50
C LEU A 175 0.02 -6.59 -11.99
N ALA A 176 0.37 -7.87 -11.97
CA ALA A 176 -0.41 -8.91 -11.32
C ALA A 176 -0.64 -8.58 -9.83
N GLY A 177 0.38 -8.06 -9.15
CA GLY A 177 0.28 -7.60 -7.76
C GLY A 177 -0.81 -6.57 -7.55
N ALA A 178 -0.83 -5.56 -8.42
CA ALA A 178 -1.86 -4.53 -8.40
C ALA A 178 -3.25 -5.11 -8.71
N LEU A 179 -3.36 -6.08 -9.62
CA LEU A 179 -4.63 -6.76 -9.90
C LEU A 179 -5.13 -7.55 -8.69
N ALA A 180 -4.24 -8.28 -7.99
CA ALA A 180 -4.61 -9.06 -6.81
C ALA A 180 -5.17 -8.17 -5.69
N VAL A 181 -4.53 -7.03 -5.41
CA VAL A 181 -5.00 -6.09 -4.39
C VAL A 181 -6.28 -5.38 -4.83
N ALA A 182 -6.41 -4.99 -6.10
CA ALA A 182 -7.62 -4.36 -6.61
C ALA A 182 -8.83 -5.32 -6.52
N HIS A 183 -8.68 -6.57 -6.95
CA HIS A 183 -9.72 -7.61 -6.80
C HIS A 183 -10.01 -7.92 -5.33
N GLY A 184 -8.98 -8.03 -4.47
CA GLY A 184 -9.14 -8.27 -3.04
C GLY A 184 -9.97 -7.18 -2.37
N VAL A 185 -9.61 -5.92 -2.61
CA VAL A 185 -10.36 -4.76 -2.09
C VAL A 185 -11.79 -4.73 -2.63
N ARG A 186 -12.00 -4.97 -3.92
CA ARG A 186 -13.34 -5.04 -4.54
C ARG A 186 -14.22 -6.07 -3.84
N ARG A 187 -13.72 -7.30 -3.68
CA ARG A 187 -14.43 -8.41 -3.02
C ARG A 187 -14.81 -8.05 -1.59
N MET A 188 -13.86 -7.54 -0.81
CA MET A 188 -14.09 -7.16 0.59
C MET A 188 -15.08 -5.98 0.69
N ALA A 189 -14.99 -4.98 -0.18
CA ALA A 189 -15.90 -3.85 -0.21
C ALA A 189 -17.33 -4.23 -0.66
N ALA A 190 -17.46 -5.27 -1.48
CA ALA A 190 -18.73 -5.88 -1.86
C ALA A 190 -19.32 -6.79 -0.76
N GLY A 191 -18.61 -6.99 0.35
CA GLY A 191 -19.05 -7.84 1.45
C GLY A 191 -18.94 -9.34 1.17
N GLU A 192 -18.11 -9.74 0.20
CA GLU A 192 -17.83 -11.16 -0.05
C GLU A 192 -17.12 -11.81 1.16
N ALA A 193 -17.28 -13.12 1.28
CA ALA A 193 -16.78 -13.87 2.43
C ALA A 193 -15.24 -13.86 2.53
N ARG A 194 -14.75 -13.69 3.76
CA ARG A 194 -13.32 -13.83 4.13
C ARG A 194 -13.05 -15.27 4.60
N ASP A 195 -13.15 -16.21 3.67
CA ASP A 195 -12.91 -17.63 3.88
C ASP A 195 -11.73 -18.13 3.01
N PRO A 196 -11.23 -19.38 3.20
CA PRO A 196 -10.12 -19.92 2.43
C PRO A 196 -10.26 -19.82 0.91
N GLY A 197 -11.50 -19.87 0.39
CA GLY A 197 -11.81 -19.73 -1.03
C GLY A 197 -11.35 -18.39 -1.62
N LEU A 198 -11.18 -17.35 -0.80
CA LEU A 198 -10.70 -16.03 -1.23
C LEU A 198 -9.38 -16.11 -2.00
N LEU A 199 -8.42 -16.92 -1.53
CA LEU A 199 -7.13 -17.07 -2.19
C LEU A 199 -7.26 -17.72 -3.57
N LEU A 200 -8.15 -18.71 -3.71
CA LEU A 200 -8.39 -19.39 -4.99
C LEU A 200 -9.14 -18.49 -5.97
N TRP A 201 -10.13 -17.72 -5.50
CA TRP A 201 -10.84 -16.77 -6.34
C TRP A 201 -9.93 -15.64 -6.83
N LEU A 202 -9.08 -15.09 -5.95
CA LEU A 202 -8.08 -14.10 -6.34
C LEU A 202 -7.05 -14.69 -7.30
N ALA A 203 -6.58 -15.92 -7.05
CA ALA A 203 -5.69 -16.63 -7.97
C ALA A 203 -6.33 -16.77 -9.36
N ALA A 204 -7.63 -17.11 -9.44
CA ALA A 204 -8.36 -17.25 -10.69
C ALA A 204 -8.59 -15.90 -11.42
N ASP A 205 -8.95 -14.84 -10.69
CA ASP A 205 -9.11 -13.50 -11.28
C ASP A 205 -7.79 -12.97 -11.85
N VAL A 206 -6.72 -13.06 -11.06
CA VAL A 206 -5.38 -12.61 -11.48
C VAL A 206 -4.88 -13.46 -12.64
N ALA A 207 -5.06 -14.77 -12.59
CA ALA A 207 -4.73 -15.70 -13.67
C ALA A 207 -5.38 -15.35 -15.00
N ARG A 208 -6.67 -14.99 -14.96
CA ARG A 208 -7.44 -14.55 -16.14
C ARG A 208 -6.86 -13.24 -16.66
N ASP A 209 -6.63 -12.28 -15.79
CA ASP A 209 -6.23 -10.93 -16.17
C ASP A 209 -4.77 -10.86 -16.64
N GLU A 210 -3.87 -11.66 -16.07
CA GLU A 210 -2.50 -11.88 -16.57
C GLU A 210 -2.51 -12.32 -18.05
N GLY A 211 -3.42 -13.22 -18.42
CA GLY A 211 -3.57 -13.68 -19.81
C GLY A 211 -4.17 -12.63 -20.76
N ARG A 212 -4.93 -11.67 -20.22
CA ARG A 212 -5.64 -10.64 -21.00
C ARG A 212 -4.87 -9.34 -21.16
N MET A 213 -3.76 -9.13 -20.45
CA MET A 213 -2.97 -7.88 -20.55
C MET A 213 -2.58 -7.55 -22.00
N ALA A 214 -2.17 -8.55 -22.77
CA ALA A 214 -1.80 -8.37 -24.18
C ALA A 214 -3.00 -7.99 -25.05
N GLU A 215 -4.12 -8.71 -24.91
CA GLU A 215 -5.37 -8.47 -25.64
C GLU A 215 -6.01 -7.12 -25.27
N ALA A 216 -5.83 -6.67 -24.04
CA ALA A 216 -6.23 -5.35 -23.55
C ALA A 216 -5.30 -4.22 -24.07
N GLY A 217 -4.36 -4.54 -24.95
CA GLY A 217 -3.51 -3.57 -25.63
C GLY A 217 -2.31 -3.12 -24.81
N TYR A 218 -1.79 -3.93 -23.88
CA TYR A 218 -0.58 -3.61 -23.10
C TYR A 218 0.64 -4.49 -23.44
N ALA A 219 0.55 -5.30 -24.51
CA ALA A 219 1.62 -6.24 -24.90
C ALA A 219 3.01 -5.57 -25.03
N GLU A 220 3.04 -4.32 -25.47
CA GLU A 220 4.26 -3.57 -25.72
C GLU A 220 4.89 -2.95 -24.46
N VAL A 221 4.11 -2.81 -23.39
CA VAL A 221 4.56 -2.23 -22.12
C VAL A 221 4.72 -3.23 -21.00
N VAL A 222 4.04 -4.38 -21.05
CA VAL A 222 4.21 -5.45 -20.06
C VAL A 222 5.49 -6.21 -20.34
N LEU A 223 6.36 -6.27 -19.34
CA LEU A 223 7.66 -6.92 -19.39
C LEU A 223 7.65 -8.24 -18.61
N ALA A 224 8.52 -9.15 -19.03
CA ALA A 224 8.73 -10.45 -18.41
C ALA A 224 7.49 -11.37 -18.34
N ALA A 225 6.45 -11.09 -19.14
CA ALA A 225 5.24 -11.93 -19.23
C ALA A 225 5.57 -13.38 -19.64
N ASP A 226 6.49 -13.58 -20.60
CA ASP A 226 6.88 -14.91 -21.06
C ASP A 226 7.64 -15.71 -19.99
N ALA A 227 8.46 -15.04 -19.19
CA ALA A 227 9.31 -15.67 -18.18
C ALA A 227 8.57 -15.90 -16.85
N HIS A 228 7.66 -14.98 -16.49
CA HIS A 228 7.07 -14.89 -15.16
C HIS A 228 5.55 -14.78 -15.17
N GLY A 229 4.90 -15.04 -16.30
CA GLY A 229 3.45 -15.13 -16.37
C GLY A 229 2.93 -16.16 -15.36
N ARG A 230 1.82 -15.84 -14.70
CA ARG A 230 1.17 -16.68 -13.69
C ARG A 230 1.94 -16.81 -12.37
N ALA A 231 3.04 -16.07 -12.19
CA ALA A 231 3.83 -16.10 -10.96
C ALA A 231 2.97 -15.79 -9.72
N LEU A 232 2.20 -14.69 -9.79
CA LEU A 232 1.41 -14.28 -8.64
C LEU A 232 0.18 -15.18 -8.42
N SER A 233 -0.55 -15.52 -9.48
CA SER A 233 -1.71 -16.41 -9.35
C SER A 233 -1.34 -17.78 -8.78
N LYS A 234 -0.15 -18.31 -9.11
CA LYS A 234 0.38 -19.53 -8.49
C LYS A 234 0.76 -19.34 -7.02
N ALA A 235 1.43 -18.24 -6.67
CA ALA A 235 1.80 -17.94 -5.28
C ALA A 235 0.56 -17.76 -4.38
N LEU A 236 -0.51 -17.13 -4.89
CA LEU A 236 -1.80 -17.02 -4.20
C LEU A 236 -2.44 -18.40 -3.96
N ALA A 237 -2.48 -19.25 -4.99
CA ALA A 237 -3.00 -20.61 -4.85
C ALA A 237 -2.17 -21.44 -3.85
N HIS A 238 -0.85 -21.27 -3.80
CA HIS A 238 0.01 -21.95 -2.82
C HIS A 238 -0.28 -21.49 -1.39
N ALA A 239 -0.53 -20.19 -1.16
CA ALA A 239 -0.81 -19.67 0.17
C ALA A 239 -2.08 -20.27 0.81
N GLU A 240 -3.04 -20.71 0.01
CA GLU A 240 -4.25 -21.38 0.50
C GLU A 240 -3.89 -22.67 1.25
N THR A 241 -2.94 -23.44 0.70
CA THR A 241 -2.46 -24.69 1.30
C THR A 241 -1.75 -24.51 2.64
N LEU A 242 -1.41 -23.26 2.99
CA LEU A 242 -0.70 -22.92 4.21
C LEU A 242 -1.62 -22.42 5.32
N LEU A 243 -2.92 -22.21 5.08
CA LEU A 243 -3.83 -21.60 6.06
C LEU A 243 -3.96 -22.38 7.38
N ASP A 244 -3.85 -23.71 7.32
CA ASP A 244 -3.86 -24.58 8.51
C ASP A 244 -2.47 -24.72 9.17
N SER A 245 -1.42 -24.17 8.55
CA SER A 245 -0.06 -24.24 9.09
C SER A 245 0.18 -23.13 10.11
N PRO A 246 0.92 -23.39 11.21
CA PRO A 246 1.33 -22.33 12.12
C PRO A 246 2.28 -21.34 11.43
N ARG A 247 2.30 -20.08 11.90
CA ARG A 247 3.03 -18.97 11.27
C ARG A 247 4.53 -19.27 11.12
N GLU A 248 5.12 -19.97 12.08
CA GLU A 248 6.53 -20.36 12.07
C GLU A 248 6.90 -21.25 10.88
N ARG A 249 5.92 -21.96 10.30
CA ARG A 249 6.09 -22.78 9.08
C ARG A 249 5.59 -22.07 7.84
N ALA A 250 4.42 -21.40 7.92
CA ALA A 250 3.81 -20.75 6.78
C ALA A 250 4.66 -19.57 6.25
N LEU A 251 5.19 -18.71 7.15
CA LEU A 251 5.93 -17.51 6.75
C LEU A 251 7.22 -17.82 5.97
N PRO A 252 8.09 -18.77 6.39
CA PRO A 252 9.20 -19.19 5.55
C PRO A 252 8.78 -19.84 4.22
N ALA A 253 7.72 -20.66 4.22
CA ALA A 253 7.22 -21.31 3.02
C ALA A 253 6.70 -20.31 1.97
N LEU A 254 6.03 -19.24 2.40
CA LEU A 254 5.60 -18.14 1.52
C LEU A 254 6.80 -17.44 0.86
N ALA A 255 7.87 -17.19 1.62
CA ALA A 255 9.10 -16.60 1.07
C ALA A 255 9.80 -17.54 0.09
N GLU A 256 9.84 -18.84 0.40
CA GLU A 256 10.42 -19.85 -0.49
C GLU A 256 9.63 -19.98 -1.79
N GLU A 257 8.29 -20.04 -1.71
CA GLU A 257 7.41 -20.05 -2.88
C GLU A 257 7.64 -18.81 -3.74
N ALA A 258 7.72 -17.62 -3.13
CA ALA A 258 8.01 -16.40 -3.85
C ALA A 258 9.33 -16.47 -4.62
N ASN A 259 10.38 -17.07 -4.05
CA ASN A 259 11.68 -17.21 -4.72
C ASN A 259 11.61 -18.09 -5.97
N ARG A 260 10.70 -19.08 -6.02
CA ARG A 260 10.44 -19.89 -7.22
C ARG A 260 9.88 -19.06 -8.38
N HIS A 261 9.39 -17.85 -8.11
CA HIS A 261 8.86 -16.90 -9.08
C HIS A 261 9.84 -15.78 -9.47
N GLY A 262 11.14 -16.00 -9.24
CA GLY A 262 12.23 -15.16 -9.75
C GLY A 262 12.47 -13.87 -8.96
N ALA A 263 12.36 -13.92 -7.63
CA ALA A 263 12.71 -12.79 -6.79
C ALA A 263 14.20 -12.41 -6.95
N GLU A 264 14.49 -11.11 -7.10
CA GLU A 264 15.87 -10.62 -7.24
C GLU A 264 16.13 -9.39 -6.35
N PRO A 265 16.91 -9.51 -5.26
CA PRO A 265 17.45 -10.76 -4.71
C PRO A 265 16.37 -11.65 -4.10
N ASP A 266 16.72 -12.90 -3.79
CA ASP A 266 15.84 -13.81 -3.05
C ASP A 266 15.23 -13.15 -1.81
N CYS A 267 13.93 -13.37 -1.65
CA CYS A 267 13.15 -13.02 -0.48
C CYS A 267 13.69 -13.79 0.72
N LYS A 268 14.34 -13.08 1.63
CA LYS A 268 14.75 -13.59 2.95
C LYS A 268 13.61 -13.59 3.96
N ARG A 269 12.54 -12.87 3.64
CA ARG A 269 11.34 -12.68 4.47
C ARG A 269 10.13 -12.61 3.54
N PRO A 270 8.97 -13.07 3.99
CA PRO A 270 7.76 -13.07 3.18
C PRO A 270 7.17 -11.65 3.01
N THR A 271 7.61 -10.69 3.83
CA THR A 271 7.22 -9.27 3.76
C THR A 271 8.20 -8.41 2.97
N MET A 272 9.02 -8.98 2.08
CA MET A 272 9.84 -8.17 1.18
C MET A 272 8.98 -7.56 0.06
N GLY A 273 9.40 -6.42 -0.49
CA GLY A 273 8.72 -5.65 -1.54
C GLY A 273 8.66 -6.31 -2.93
N PHE A 274 8.37 -7.62 -2.96
CA PHE A 274 8.17 -8.46 -4.12
C PHE A 274 6.73 -9.01 -4.07
N PRO A 275 5.89 -8.76 -5.09
CA PRO A 275 4.46 -9.09 -5.03
C PRO A 275 4.12 -10.54 -4.70
N PRO A 276 4.76 -11.57 -5.30
CA PRO A 276 4.53 -12.96 -4.92
C PRO A 276 4.92 -13.35 -3.49
N ALA A 277 5.66 -12.50 -2.75
CA ALA A 277 5.92 -12.69 -1.32
C ALA A 277 4.91 -11.91 -0.48
N CYS A 278 4.85 -10.59 -0.70
CA CYS A 278 4.12 -9.64 0.14
C CYS A 278 2.61 -9.89 0.14
N ILE A 279 1.98 -10.05 -1.03
CA ILE A 279 0.52 -10.11 -1.16
C ILE A 279 -0.04 -11.43 -0.58
N PRO A 280 0.52 -12.62 -0.91
CA PRO A 280 0.10 -13.86 -0.27
C PRO A 280 0.27 -13.83 1.25
N THR A 281 1.30 -13.15 1.76
CA THR A 281 1.50 -12.94 3.21
C THR A 281 0.41 -12.09 3.84
N CYS A 282 0.03 -10.99 3.19
CA CYS A 282 -1.07 -10.15 3.67
C CYS A 282 -2.39 -10.92 3.73
N LEU A 283 -2.68 -11.73 2.71
CA LEU A 283 -3.90 -12.55 2.68
C LEU A 283 -3.87 -13.70 3.70
N TYR A 284 -2.72 -14.36 3.86
CA TYR A 284 -2.53 -15.36 4.91
C TYR A 284 -2.78 -14.76 6.30
N VAL A 285 -2.23 -13.58 6.61
CA VAL A 285 -2.47 -12.92 7.91
C VAL A 285 -3.94 -12.51 8.04
N LEU A 286 -4.56 -11.96 6.99
CA LEU A 286 -5.98 -11.59 7.00
C LEU A 286 -6.90 -12.79 7.27
N LEU A 287 -6.59 -13.96 6.70
CA LEU A 287 -7.40 -15.17 6.82
C LEU A 287 -7.15 -15.95 8.12
N THR A 288 -6.03 -15.70 8.80
CA THR A 288 -5.63 -16.41 10.04
C THR A 288 -5.72 -15.52 11.29
N THR A 289 -6.43 -14.39 11.21
CA THR A 289 -6.68 -13.47 12.33
C THR A 289 -8.17 -13.09 12.38
N ASP A 290 -8.63 -12.67 13.56
CA ASP A 290 -10.07 -12.49 13.81
C ASP A 290 -10.50 -11.02 13.98
N SER A 291 -9.54 -10.08 14.00
CA SER A 291 -9.84 -8.65 14.09
C SER A 291 -8.90 -7.80 13.24
N PHE A 292 -9.33 -6.57 12.92
CA PHE A 292 -8.49 -5.59 12.23
C PHE A 292 -7.20 -5.32 13.01
N GLU A 293 -7.31 -5.10 14.33
CA GLU A 293 -6.16 -4.81 15.19
C GLU A 293 -5.16 -5.97 15.20
N GLU A 294 -5.64 -7.21 15.35
CA GLU A 294 -4.75 -8.38 15.36
C GLU A 294 -4.01 -8.52 14.02
N ALA A 295 -4.73 -8.46 12.90
CA ALA A 295 -4.15 -8.57 11.56
C ALA A 295 -3.07 -7.51 11.32
N MET A 296 -3.37 -6.26 11.72
CA MET A 296 -2.46 -5.13 11.55
C MET A 296 -1.21 -5.27 12.43
N LEU A 297 -1.38 -5.63 13.70
CA LEU A 297 -0.25 -5.81 14.60
C LEU A 297 0.62 -6.99 14.19
N GLU A 298 0.04 -8.06 13.65
CA GLU A 298 0.80 -9.20 13.15
C GLU A 298 1.70 -8.77 11.98
N ILE A 299 1.12 -8.16 10.94
CA ILE A 299 1.86 -7.86 9.71
C ILE A 299 2.99 -6.84 9.92
N VAL A 300 2.75 -5.74 10.64
CA VAL A 300 3.77 -4.69 10.81
C VAL A 300 4.93 -5.15 11.69
N ASN A 301 4.69 -6.08 12.65
CA ASN A 301 5.74 -6.61 13.52
C ASN A 301 6.62 -7.68 12.83
N LEU A 302 6.25 -8.18 11.64
CA LEU A 302 7.14 -9.01 10.82
C LEU A 302 8.34 -8.20 10.27
N GLY A 303 8.20 -6.88 10.17
CA GLY A 303 9.20 -6.01 9.55
C GLY A 303 9.31 -6.29 8.05
N GLY A 304 10.47 -6.01 7.45
CA GLY A 304 10.62 -6.01 5.99
C GLY A 304 10.04 -4.73 5.41
N ASP A 305 9.19 -4.84 4.41
CA ASP A 305 8.46 -3.74 3.78
C ASP A 305 7.18 -3.43 4.57
N ALA A 306 7.37 -2.98 5.82
CA ALA A 306 6.34 -2.96 6.86
C ALA A 306 5.22 -1.93 6.61
N ASP A 307 5.56 -0.77 6.04
CA ASP A 307 4.59 0.21 5.53
C ASP A 307 3.75 -0.39 4.41
N THR A 308 4.39 -0.96 3.37
CA THR A 308 3.67 -1.50 2.22
C THR A 308 2.76 -2.67 2.59
N THR A 309 3.27 -3.61 3.38
CA THR A 309 2.46 -4.75 3.87
C THR A 309 1.33 -4.28 4.78
N GLY A 310 1.59 -3.27 5.63
CA GLY A 310 0.57 -2.61 6.44
C GLY A 310 -0.51 -1.93 5.60
N ALA A 311 -0.12 -1.21 4.55
CA ALA A 311 -1.04 -0.52 3.63
C ALA A 311 -1.94 -1.51 2.87
N ILE A 312 -1.35 -2.55 2.29
CA ILE A 312 -2.08 -3.57 1.51
C ILE A 312 -3.04 -4.37 2.41
N LEU A 313 -2.54 -4.89 3.53
CA LEU A 313 -3.40 -5.62 4.48
C LEU A 313 -4.46 -4.70 5.07
N GLY A 314 -4.09 -3.47 5.43
CA GLY A 314 -5.00 -2.46 5.98
C GLY A 314 -6.14 -2.11 5.05
N ALA A 315 -5.87 -2.01 3.75
CA ALA A 315 -6.90 -1.79 2.74
C ALA A 315 -7.93 -2.93 2.72
N MET A 316 -7.47 -4.18 2.67
CA MET A 316 -8.36 -5.35 2.61
C MET A 316 -9.07 -5.61 3.94
N ALA A 317 -8.34 -5.57 5.06
CA ALA A 317 -8.89 -5.74 6.40
C ALA A 317 -9.91 -4.64 6.72
N GLY A 318 -9.60 -3.38 6.40
CA GLY A 318 -10.51 -2.27 6.61
C GLY A 318 -11.78 -2.36 5.76
N ALA A 319 -11.67 -2.83 4.51
CA ALA A 319 -12.84 -3.11 3.67
C ALA A 319 -13.70 -4.27 4.22
N HIS A 320 -13.07 -5.27 4.84
CA HIS A 320 -13.75 -6.42 5.39
C HIS A 320 -14.46 -6.12 6.73
N TYR A 321 -13.73 -5.53 7.68
CA TYR A 321 -14.20 -5.31 9.05
C TYR A 321 -15.03 -4.02 9.18
N GLY A 322 -14.78 -3.00 8.34
CA GLY A 322 -15.39 -1.68 8.46
C GLY A 322 -14.55 -0.72 9.32
N VAL A 323 -14.95 0.54 9.34
CA VAL A 323 -14.16 1.61 10.01
C VAL A 323 -14.25 1.51 11.54
N ASP A 324 -15.36 1.01 12.07
CA ASP A 324 -15.61 0.94 13.51
C ASP A 324 -14.70 -0.08 14.21
N GLU A 325 -14.17 -1.05 13.45
CA GLU A 325 -13.21 -2.05 13.92
C GLU A 325 -11.76 -1.54 13.91
N ILE A 326 -11.49 -0.38 13.31
CA ILE A 326 -10.19 0.26 13.39
C ILE A 326 -10.05 0.91 14.78
N PRO A 327 -9.02 0.57 15.58
CA PRO A 327 -8.83 1.16 16.89
C PRO A 327 -8.87 2.69 16.87
N ARG A 328 -9.76 3.29 17.67
CA ARG A 328 -9.91 4.76 17.77
C ARG A 328 -8.58 5.47 18.02
N ARG A 329 -7.71 4.89 18.85
CA ARG A 329 -6.37 5.43 19.14
C ARG A 329 -5.45 5.55 17.92
N TRP A 330 -5.67 4.74 16.89
CA TRP A 330 -4.95 4.85 15.62
C TRP A 330 -5.60 5.91 14.74
N LEU A 331 -6.93 5.91 14.62
CA LEU A 331 -7.65 6.94 13.87
C LEU A 331 -7.39 8.36 14.42
N ASP A 332 -7.39 8.53 15.73
CA ASP A 332 -7.15 9.83 16.39
C ASP A 332 -5.69 10.29 16.25
N GLY A 333 -4.77 9.34 16.06
CA GLY A 333 -3.34 9.63 15.83
C GLY A 333 -2.97 9.82 14.37
N LEU A 334 -3.83 9.43 13.43
CA LEU A 334 -3.57 9.44 11.99
C LEU A 334 -3.57 10.89 11.45
N GLN A 335 -2.50 11.25 10.75
CA GLN A 335 -2.42 12.56 10.09
C GLN A 335 -3.33 12.59 8.85
N ASN A 336 -3.96 13.75 8.60
CA ASN A 336 -4.89 13.93 7.47
C ASN A 336 -6.06 12.93 7.44
N ARG A 337 -6.49 12.40 8.60
CA ARG A 337 -7.67 11.52 8.70
C ARG A 337 -8.89 12.08 7.98
N GLU A 338 -9.22 13.34 8.23
CA GLU A 338 -10.41 13.97 7.65
C GLU A 338 -10.33 14.05 6.11
N GLY A 339 -9.18 14.40 5.55
CA GLY A 339 -9.00 14.45 4.09
C GLY A 339 -9.04 13.07 3.42
N ILE A 340 -8.58 12.03 4.12
CA ILE A 340 -8.70 10.63 3.67
C ILE A 340 -10.17 10.18 3.72
N GLU A 341 -10.85 10.49 4.82
CA GLU A 341 -12.25 10.10 5.03
C GLU A 341 -13.20 10.78 4.03
N ARG A 342 -12.99 12.06 3.72
CA ARG A 342 -13.75 12.77 2.68
C ARG A 342 -13.56 12.13 1.30
N ARG A 343 -12.35 11.69 0.94
CA ARG A 343 -12.09 10.94 -0.30
C ARG A 343 -12.79 9.58 -0.29
N ALA A 344 -12.79 8.89 0.84
CA ALA A 344 -13.48 7.60 0.97
C ALA A 344 -14.99 7.75 0.74
N ILE A 345 -15.62 8.74 1.37
CA ILE A 345 -17.04 9.03 1.17
C ILE A 345 -17.32 9.39 -0.29
N ALA A 346 -16.48 10.24 -0.89
CA ALA A 346 -16.62 10.61 -2.30
C ALA A 346 -16.50 9.39 -3.24
N LEU A 347 -15.53 8.49 -3.00
CA LEU A 347 -15.40 7.24 -3.77
C LEU A 347 -16.60 6.32 -3.58
N ALA A 348 -17.16 6.24 -2.37
CA ALA A 348 -18.33 5.43 -2.10
C ALA A 348 -19.54 5.89 -2.93
N HIS A 349 -19.65 7.20 -3.19
CA HIS A 349 -20.67 7.81 -4.04
C HIS A 349 -20.25 7.96 -5.51
N ARG A 350 -18.98 7.68 -5.84
CA ARG A 350 -18.34 7.98 -7.14
C ARG A 350 -18.50 9.45 -7.58
N SER A 351 -18.64 10.36 -6.61
CA SER A 351 -18.79 11.78 -6.85
C SER A 351 -18.26 12.56 -5.65
N ALA A 352 -17.59 13.67 -5.93
CA ALA A 352 -17.19 14.64 -4.92
C ALA A 352 -18.21 15.77 -4.74
N ASP A 353 -19.38 15.69 -5.39
CA ASP A 353 -20.42 16.71 -5.32
C ASP A 353 -20.88 16.93 -3.86
N GLY A 354 -20.82 18.18 -3.40
CA GLY A 354 -21.17 18.53 -2.03
C GLY A 354 -20.13 18.16 -0.97
N LEU A 355 -18.98 17.58 -1.35
CA LEU A 355 -17.88 17.24 -0.45
C LEU A 355 -16.65 18.13 -0.74
N ALA A 356 -16.21 18.87 0.28
CA ALA A 356 -14.98 19.66 0.19
C ALA A 356 -13.75 18.76 0.35
N VAL A 357 -13.37 18.02 -0.69
CA VAL A 357 -12.13 17.21 -0.71
C VAL A 357 -10.93 18.16 -0.75
N PRO A 358 -9.99 18.12 0.22
CA PRO A 358 -8.86 19.05 0.27
C PRO A 358 -7.86 18.78 -0.85
N ASP A 359 -7.21 19.82 -1.37
CA ASP A 359 -6.16 19.68 -2.38
C ASP A 359 -5.00 18.84 -1.85
N LEU A 360 -4.65 17.78 -2.58
CA LEU A 360 -3.63 16.84 -2.15
C LEU A 360 -2.27 17.52 -2.03
N VAL A 361 -1.82 18.26 -3.04
CA VAL A 361 -0.46 18.83 -3.06
C VAL A 361 -0.29 19.80 -1.90
N ALA A 362 -1.26 20.70 -1.67
CA ALA A 362 -1.25 21.64 -0.55
C ALA A 362 -1.23 20.93 0.81
N THR A 363 -2.07 19.89 0.97
CA THR A 363 -2.11 19.07 2.19
C THR A 363 -0.75 18.44 2.48
N GLU A 364 -0.11 17.88 1.45
CA GLU A 364 1.18 17.19 1.56
C GLU A 364 2.33 18.15 1.89
N VAL A 365 2.33 19.36 1.32
CA VAL A 365 3.28 20.43 1.67
C VAL A 365 3.11 20.86 3.13
N GLU A 366 1.88 21.02 3.61
CA GLU A 366 1.62 21.39 5.01
C GLU A 366 2.12 20.30 5.99
N LEU A 367 1.82 19.03 5.70
CA LEU A 367 2.29 17.91 6.51
C LEU A 367 3.81 17.83 6.56
N ASN A 368 4.49 18.05 5.43
CA ASN A 368 5.95 18.09 5.38
C ASN A 368 6.54 19.26 6.16
N ALA A 369 5.92 20.44 6.10
CA ALA A 369 6.34 21.59 6.91
C ALA A 369 6.21 21.30 8.41
N ARG A 370 5.11 20.67 8.83
CA ARG A 370 4.88 20.24 10.22
C ARG A 370 5.88 19.18 10.66
N GLU A 371 6.16 18.18 9.82
CA GLU A 371 7.16 17.16 10.10
C GLU A 371 8.56 17.77 10.29
N ARG A 372 8.99 18.66 9.39
CA ARG A 372 10.29 19.33 9.48
C ARG A 372 10.42 20.17 10.75
N ALA A 373 9.35 20.88 11.13
CA ALA A 373 9.34 21.68 12.36
C ALA A 373 9.52 20.80 13.61
N LEU A 374 8.82 19.67 13.68
CA LEU A 374 8.95 18.71 14.78
C LEU A 374 10.35 18.08 14.84
N LEU A 375 10.92 17.70 13.68
CA LEU A 375 12.28 17.16 13.62
C LEU A 375 13.33 18.17 14.09
N ALA A 376 13.18 19.46 13.74
CA ALA A 376 14.06 20.52 14.20
C ALA A 376 14.01 20.70 15.73
N CYS A 377 12.82 20.61 16.33
CA CYS A 377 12.64 20.64 17.79
C CYS A 377 13.27 19.43 18.50
N GLN A 378 13.34 18.26 17.86
CA GLN A 378 14.06 17.11 18.43
C GLN A 378 15.59 17.28 18.38
N GLY A 379 16.09 18.03 17.39
CA GLY A 379 17.53 18.33 17.24
C GLY A 379 18.10 19.28 18.30
N SER A 380 17.25 20.10 18.94
CA SER A 380 17.63 21.07 19.97
C SER A 380 17.60 20.53 21.42
N LEU A 381 17.19 19.28 21.63
CA LEU A 381 17.21 18.65 22.95
C LEU A 381 18.64 18.21 23.35
N PRO A 382 19.11 18.49 24.59
CA PRO A 382 20.42 18.05 25.08
C PRO A 382 20.62 16.54 24.89
N ARG A 383 21.85 16.11 24.59
CA ARG A 383 22.16 14.68 24.31
C ARG A 383 21.72 13.70 25.41
N GLY A 384 21.48 14.16 26.64
CA GLY A 384 20.97 13.37 27.77
C GLY A 384 19.46 13.20 27.82
N ASP A 385 18.68 14.04 27.12
CA ASP A 385 17.21 14.06 27.11
C ASP A 385 16.61 13.43 25.85
N ARG A 386 17.41 12.70 25.06
CA ARG A 386 16.89 11.76 24.03
C ARG A 386 16.26 10.51 24.67
N GLY A 387 15.72 10.69 25.88
CA GLY A 387 15.08 9.69 26.70
C GLY A 387 13.79 9.25 26.06
N ALA A 388 13.51 7.96 26.25
CA ALA A 388 12.26 7.29 25.97
C ALA A 388 11.04 8.23 26.04
N ASN A 389 10.51 8.62 24.88
CA ASN A 389 9.13 9.07 24.84
C ASN A 389 8.29 7.89 25.33
N GLN A 390 7.67 8.11 26.49
CA GLN A 390 6.89 7.13 27.22
C GLN A 390 5.88 6.49 26.27
N VAL A 391 5.99 5.17 26.16
CA VAL A 391 4.91 4.32 25.68
C VAL A 391 3.79 4.49 26.70
N ILE A 392 2.76 5.27 26.36
CA ILE A 392 1.45 5.21 27.00
C ILE A 392 0.48 4.60 26.00
#